data_AF-A0A6A4R0K6-F1
#
_entry.id   AF-A0A6A4R0K6-F1
#
_cell.length_a   1.000
_cell.length_b   1.000
_cell.length_c   1.000
_cell.angle_alpha   90.00
_cell.angle_beta   90.00
_cell.angle_gamma   90.00
#
_symmetry.space_group_name_H-M   'P 1'
#
loop_
_entity.id
_entity.type
_entity.pdbx_description
1 polymer ?
#
loop_
_entity_poly.entity_id
_entity_poly.type
_entity_poly.pdbx_seq_one_letter_code
_entity_poly.pdbx_strand_id
1 'polypeptide(L)'
;MSRTYPWSRIPIYYIPQAQGLMEILGRDWMNFYVWTPHGSSLFRLDRDAEYWYVMKMALSDFWLKHVQPARELYSSNVIKNPLYELRSLRPAPRHELCHHIVHESKHIVDSSKLLIQEINGKLHN
;
A
#
# COMPACT_ATOMS: atom_id res chain seq x y z
N MET A 1 -8.79 24.97 -10.80
CA MET A 1 -8.03 24.06 -9.90
C MET A 1 -8.98 23.60 -8.79
N SER A 2 -9.15 22.30 -8.58
CA SER A 2 -9.96 21.82 -7.44
C SER A 2 -9.30 22.27 -6.14
N ARG A 3 -10.09 22.73 -5.17
CA ARG A 3 -9.57 23.08 -3.85
C ARG A 3 -9.16 21.80 -3.14
N THR A 4 -7.87 21.55 -3.02
CA THR A 4 -7.33 20.39 -2.30
C THR A 4 -7.21 20.75 -0.83
N TYR A 5 -8.07 20.16 -0.01
CA TYR A 5 -8.04 20.25 1.45
C TYR A 5 -7.35 19.02 2.03
N PRO A 6 -6.71 19.15 3.20
CA PRO A 6 -6.08 18.02 3.85
C PRO A 6 -7.13 17.01 4.31
N TRP A 7 -6.77 15.73 4.27
CA TRP A 7 -7.74 14.66 4.46
C TRP A 7 -8.20 14.56 5.91
N SER A 8 -9.48 14.29 6.14
CA SER A 8 -9.99 13.90 7.47
C SER A 8 -9.91 12.39 7.71
N ARG A 9 -9.66 11.61 6.65
CA ARG A 9 -9.55 10.15 6.69
C ARG A 9 -8.54 9.68 5.65
N ILE A 10 -7.70 8.70 6.01
CA ILE A 10 -6.68 8.16 5.11
C ILE A 10 -7.37 7.37 3.97
N PRO A 11 -7.02 7.61 2.70
CA PRO A 11 -7.50 6.77 1.60
C PRO A 11 -6.97 5.33 1.71
N ILE A 12 -7.88 4.36 1.62
CA ILE A 12 -7.61 2.92 1.86
C ILE A 12 -6.44 2.33 1.06
N TYR A 13 -6.16 2.88 -0.14
CA TYR A 13 -5.11 2.36 -1.02
C TYR A 13 -3.69 2.70 -0.57
N TYR A 14 -3.53 3.59 0.42
CA TYR A 14 -2.23 3.84 1.05
C TYR A 14 -1.90 2.85 2.18
N ILE A 15 -2.89 2.13 2.70
CA ILE A 15 -2.69 1.22 3.84
C ILE A 15 -1.71 0.09 3.55
N PRO A 16 -1.77 -0.62 2.40
CA PRO A 16 -0.79 -1.65 2.08
C PRO A 16 0.66 -1.14 2.14
N GLN A 17 0.89 0.07 1.60
CA GLN A 17 2.21 0.69 1.59
C GLN A 17 2.66 1.08 3.01
N ALA A 18 1.78 1.71 3.79
CA ALA A 18 2.07 2.10 5.16
C ALA A 18 2.44 0.90 6.04
N GLN A 19 1.62 -0.16 6.00
CA GLN A 19 1.85 -1.39 6.76
C GLN A 19 3.13 -2.10 6.30
N GLY A 20 3.38 -2.18 4.99
CA GLY A 20 4.61 -2.77 4.47
C GLY A 20 5.88 -2.02 4.86
N LEU A 21 5.86 -0.68 4.88
CA LEU A 21 6.98 0.13 5.35
C LEU A 21 7.25 -0.09 6.84
N MET A 22 6.20 -0.15 7.66
CA MET A 22 6.33 -0.42 9.09
C MET A 22 6.95 -1.80 9.36
N GLU A 23 6.55 -2.83 8.59
CA GLU A 23 7.18 -4.14 8.71
C GLU A 23 8.66 -4.09 8.31
N ILE A 24 8.99 -3.56 7.12
CA ILE A 24 10.37 -3.53 6.61
C ILE A 24 11.30 -2.79 7.58
N LEU A 25 10.81 -1.72 8.20
CA LEU A 25 11.59 -0.88 9.11
C LEU A 25 11.51 -1.32 10.58
N GLY A 26 10.76 -2.39 10.90
CA GLY A 26 10.56 -2.85 12.28
C GLY A 26 9.96 -1.78 13.19
N ARG A 27 8.91 -1.09 12.72
CA ARG A 27 8.22 -0.04 13.47
C ARG A 27 6.82 -0.49 13.86
N ASP A 28 6.43 -0.23 15.11
CA ASP A 28 5.09 -0.57 15.60
C ASP A 28 4.03 0.47 15.24
N TRP A 29 4.46 1.63 14.77
CA TRP A 29 3.58 2.71 14.34
C TRP A 29 4.27 3.63 13.34
N MET A 30 3.48 4.39 12.61
CA MET A 30 3.94 5.51 11.80
C MET A 30 3.02 6.72 11.92
N ASN A 31 3.60 7.90 11.69
CA ASN A 31 2.83 9.11 11.46
C ASN A 31 2.61 9.26 9.95
N PHE A 32 1.35 9.31 9.52
CA PHE A 32 0.98 9.56 8.14
C PHE A 32 0.64 11.04 7.97
N TYR A 33 1.52 11.78 7.28
CA TYR A 33 1.36 13.22 7.08
C TYR A 33 0.85 13.53 5.68
N VAL A 34 -0.18 14.37 5.61
CA VAL A 34 -0.80 14.86 4.38
C VAL A 34 -0.63 16.36 4.34
N TRP A 35 -0.12 16.89 3.23
CA TRP A 35 -0.02 18.32 3.01
C TRP A 35 -0.76 18.73 1.74
N THR A 36 -1.46 19.85 1.80
CA THR A 36 -2.09 20.53 0.68
C THR A 36 -1.87 22.04 0.79
N PRO A 37 -2.10 22.82 -0.29
CA PRO A 37 -2.04 24.28 -0.21
C PRO A 37 -3.02 24.92 0.78
N HIS A 38 -4.08 24.21 1.20
CA HIS A 38 -5.08 24.69 2.17
C HIS A 38 -4.89 24.11 3.56
N GLY A 39 -3.82 23.34 3.77
CA GLY A 39 -3.36 22.95 5.10
C GLY A 39 -2.81 21.53 5.16
N SER A 40 -2.86 20.90 6.34
CA SER A 40 -2.26 19.58 6.56
C SER A 40 -3.06 18.69 7.51
N SER A 41 -2.83 17.37 7.44
CA SER A 41 -3.35 16.41 8.41
C SER A 41 -2.26 15.46 8.85
N LEU A 42 -2.26 15.13 10.13
CA LEU A 42 -1.35 14.15 10.73
C LEU A 42 -2.17 13.03 11.34
N PHE A 43 -1.94 11.80 10.89
CA PHE A 43 -2.58 10.61 11.43
C PHE A 43 -1.57 9.71 12.14
N ARG A 44 -2.01 9.01 13.18
CA ARG A 44 -1.34 7.85 13.76
C ARG A 44 -1.90 6.58 13.11
N LEU A 45 -0.99 5.77 12.57
CA LEU A 45 -1.26 4.40 12.17
C LEU A 45 -0.42 3.46 13.03
N ASP A 46 -1.06 2.43 13.56
CA ASP A 46 -0.38 1.34 14.26
C ASP A 46 -0.16 0.18 13.29
N ARG A 47 0.93 -0.57 13.49
CA ARG A 47 1.25 -1.75 12.69
C ARG A 47 0.28 -2.87 13.04
N ASP A 48 -0.23 -3.53 12.00
CA ASP A 48 -1.11 -4.67 12.12
C ASP A 48 -0.43 -5.92 11.58
N ALA A 49 -0.07 -6.83 12.49
CA ALA A 49 0.66 -8.05 12.16
C ALA A 49 -0.22 -9.06 11.40
N GLU A 50 -1.53 -9.10 11.67
CA GLU A 50 -2.46 -10.01 11.00
C GLU A 50 -2.69 -9.55 9.56
N TYR A 51 -2.88 -8.25 9.37
CA TYR A 51 -2.93 -7.63 8.06
C TYR A 51 -1.66 -7.90 7.25
N TRP A 52 -0.49 -7.73 7.88
CA TRP A 52 0.78 -8.02 7.22
C TRP A 52 0.90 -9.48 6.81
N TYR A 53 0.45 -10.43 7.64
CA TYR A 53 0.44 -11.85 7.29
C TYR A 53 -0.35 -12.10 5.99
N VAL A 54 -1.53 -11.50 5.85
CA VAL A 54 -2.35 -11.59 4.62
C VAL A 54 -1.63 -10.99 3.42
N MET A 55 -1.02 -9.80 3.58
CA MET A 55 -0.25 -9.18 2.50
C MET A 55 0.96 -10.02 2.09
N LYS A 56 1.67 -10.59 3.06
CA LYS A 56 2.86 -11.41 2.81
C LYS A 56 2.50 -12.65 1.97
N MET A 57 1.34 -13.26 2.18
CA MET A 57 0.87 -14.35 1.31
C MET A 57 0.73 -13.90 -0.14
N ALA A 58 0.00 -12.80 -0.39
CA ALA A 58 -0.18 -12.27 -1.74
C ALA A 58 1.13 -11.83 -2.41
N LEU A 59 2.03 -11.22 -1.65
CA LEU A 59 3.37 -10.81 -2.13
C LEU A 59 4.26 -12.02 -2.43
N SER A 60 4.20 -13.06 -1.60
CA SER A 60 4.95 -14.31 -1.82
C SER A 60 4.46 -15.02 -3.07
N ASP A 61 3.15 -15.10 -3.26
CA ASP A 61 2.54 -15.65 -4.47
C ASP A 61 2.94 -14.86 -5.72
N PHE A 62 2.85 -13.53 -5.66
CA PHE A 62 3.32 -12.66 -6.74
C PHE A 62 4.79 -12.94 -7.08
N TRP A 63 5.65 -13.02 -6.07
CA TRP A 63 7.08 -13.23 -6.25
C TRP A 63 7.39 -14.61 -6.83
N LEU A 64 6.92 -15.67 -6.18
CA LEU A 64 7.28 -17.06 -6.49
C LEU A 64 6.62 -17.58 -7.76
N LYS A 65 5.37 -17.17 -8.05
CA LYS A 65 4.62 -17.65 -9.22
C LYS A 65 4.91 -16.83 -10.48
N HIS A 66 5.27 -15.56 -10.34
CA HIS A 66 5.40 -14.64 -11.48
C HIS A 66 6.80 -14.06 -11.64
N VAL A 67 7.33 -13.37 -10.63
CA VAL A 67 8.58 -12.60 -10.77
C VAL A 67 9.80 -13.51 -10.89
N GLN A 68 9.97 -14.45 -9.98
CA GLN A 68 11.14 -15.33 -9.96
C GLN A 68 11.24 -16.19 -11.22
N PRO A 69 10.17 -16.91 -11.66
CA PRO A 69 10.24 -17.69 -12.89
C PRO A 69 10.49 -16.82 -14.12
N ALA A 70 9.94 -15.61 -14.18
CA ALA A 70 10.14 -14.71 -15.31
C ALA A 70 11.60 -14.23 -15.38
N ARG A 71 12.20 -13.94 -14.22
CA ARG A 71 13.62 -13.57 -14.11
C ARG A 71 14.52 -14.72 -14.55
N GLU A 72 14.21 -15.96 -14.16
CA GLU A 72 14.98 -17.15 -14.51
C GLU A 72 14.94 -17.41 -16.04
N LEU A 73 13.75 -17.34 -16.65
CA LEU A 73 13.60 -17.44 -18.10
C LEU A 73 14.31 -16.31 -18.84
N TYR A 74 14.21 -15.08 -18.34
CA TYR A 74 14.88 -13.91 -18.93
C TYR A 74 16.40 -14.03 -18.87
N SER A 75 16.94 -14.60 -17.80
CA SER A 75 18.39 -14.75 -17.60
C SER A 75 18.97 -15.93 -18.38
N SER A 76 18.16 -16.95 -18.70
CA SER A 76 18.62 -18.19 -19.31
C SER A 76 18.46 -18.23 -20.84
N ASN A 77 17.69 -17.32 -21.42
CA ASN A 77 17.34 -17.32 -22.85
C ASN A 77 17.56 -15.96 -23.52
N VAL A 78 17.78 -15.96 -24.83
CA VAL A 78 17.74 -14.73 -25.64
C VAL A 78 16.28 -14.38 -25.92
N ILE A 79 15.67 -13.58 -25.05
CA ILE A 79 14.31 -13.08 -25.21
C ILE A 79 14.31 -11.87 -26.14
N LYS A 80 13.57 -11.94 -27.25
CA LYS A 80 13.48 -10.86 -28.25
C LYS A 80 12.28 -9.95 -27.98
N ASN A 81 11.17 -10.51 -27.49
CA ASN A 81 9.96 -9.80 -27.13
C ASN A 81 9.39 -10.32 -25.78
N PRO A 82 9.80 -9.70 -24.66
CA PRO A 82 9.37 -10.11 -23.33
C PRO A 82 7.86 -10.07 -23.11
N LEU A 83 7.13 -9.17 -23.78
CA LEU A 83 5.69 -9.04 -23.62
C LEU A 83 4.90 -10.23 -24.18
N TYR A 84 5.45 -10.88 -25.20
CA TYR A 84 4.87 -12.08 -25.80
C TYR A 84 5.41 -13.34 -25.15
N GLU A 85 6.75 -13.45 -25.03
CA GLU A 85 7.44 -14.66 -24.58
C GLU A 85 7.22 -14.95 -23.08
N LEU A 86 7.02 -13.92 -22.25
CA LEU A 86 6.77 -14.08 -20.80
C LEU A 86 5.28 -13.93 -20.44
N ARG A 87 4.38 -13.90 -21.43
CA ARG A 87 2.95 -13.62 -21.21
C ARG A 87 2.30 -14.61 -20.24
N SER A 88 2.72 -15.87 -20.23
CA SER A 88 2.21 -16.91 -19.32
C SER A 88 2.53 -16.64 -17.85
N LEU A 89 3.62 -15.92 -17.58
CA LEU A 89 4.04 -15.55 -16.23
C LEU A 89 3.48 -14.21 -15.77
N ARG A 90 2.74 -13.50 -16.64
CA ARG A 90 2.12 -12.25 -16.27
C ARG A 90 1.06 -12.50 -15.18
N PRO A 91 1.12 -11.79 -14.05
CA PRO A 91 0.10 -11.89 -13.02
C PRO A 91 -1.25 -11.38 -13.51
N ALA A 92 -2.32 -11.93 -12.93
CA ALA A 92 -3.65 -11.38 -13.12
C ALA A 92 -3.72 -9.92 -12.61
N PRO A 93 -4.61 -9.07 -13.16
CA PRO A 93 -4.75 -7.69 -12.69
C PRO A 93 -5.10 -7.55 -11.20
N ARG A 94 -5.70 -8.59 -10.61
CA ARG A 94 -6.04 -8.65 -9.17
C ARG A 94 -5.67 -10.02 -8.63
N HIS A 95 -5.01 -10.02 -7.48
CA HIS A 95 -4.79 -11.23 -6.68
C HIS A 95 -6.12 -11.70 -6.07
N GLU A 96 -6.27 -13.00 -5.81
CA GLU A 96 -7.47 -13.57 -5.17
C GLU A 96 -7.75 -12.94 -3.79
N LEU A 97 -6.70 -12.66 -3.02
CA LEU A 97 -6.77 -11.98 -1.73
C LEU A 97 -7.04 -10.46 -1.81
N CYS A 98 -7.08 -9.85 -3.00
CA CYS A 98 -7.18 -8.40 -3.16
C CYS A 98 -8.44 -7.83 -2.46
N HIS A 99 -9.59 -8.52 -2.59
CA HIS A 99 -10.82 -8.09 -1.92
C HIS A 99 -10.73 -8.14 -0.40
N HIS A 100 -10.09 -9.18 0.14
CA HIS A 100 -9.86 -9.32 1.58
C HIS A 100 -8.89 -8.26 2.09
N ILE A 101 -7.74 -8.04 1.43
CA ILE A 101 -6.78 -6.98 1.77
C ILE A 101 -7.46 -5.61 1.77
N VAL A 102 -8.31 -5.31 0.77
CA VAL A 102 -9.07 -4.06 0.72
C VAL A 102 -10.07 -3.95 1.87
N HIS A 103 -10.69 -5.05 2.29
CA HIS A 103 -11.57 -5.07 3.44
C HIS A 103 -10.79 -4.77 4.73
N GLU A 104 -9.69 -5.48 4.98
CA GLU A 104 -8.86 -5.26 6.17
C GLU A 104 -8.23 -3.85 6.20
N SER A 105 -7.88 -3.29 5.03
CA SER A 105 -7.42 -1.90 4.95
C SER A 105 -8.45 -0.91 5.50
N LYS A 106 -9.76 -1.19 5.36
CA LYS A 106 -10.81 -0.31 5.90
C LYS A 106 -10.79 -0.33 7.43
N HIS A 107 -10.63 -1.50 8.04
CA HIS A 107 -10.53 -1.63 9.49
C HIS A 107 -9.35 -0.83 10.04
N ILE A 108 -8.19 -0.90 9.38
CA ILE A 108 -7.02 -0.11 9.76
C ILE A 108 -7.30 1.39 9.65
N VAL A 109 -7.92 1.85 8.55
CA VAL A 109 -8.30 3.26 8.43
C VAL A 109 -9.25 3.68 9.55
N ASP A 110 -10.23 2.85 9.89
CA ASP A 110 -11.23 3.15 10.92
C ASP A 110 -10.62 3.14 12.34
N SER A 111 -9.55 2.37 12.55
CA SER A 111 -8.75 2.39 13.79
C SER A 111 -7.71 3.53 13.86
N SER A 112 -7.42 4.17 12.73
CA SER A 112 -6.41 5.24 12.66
C SER A 112 -6.88 6.50 13.39
N LYS A 113 -5.93 7.22 14.00
CA LYS A 113 -6.24 8.43 14.78
C LYS A 113 -5.79 9.66 14.01
N LEU A 114 -6.73 10.54 13.64
CA LEU A 114 -6.38 11.89 13.24
C LEU A 114 -5.88 12.64 14.48
N LEU A 115 -4.61 13.03 14.49
CA LEU A 115 -3.98 13.71 15.61
C LEU A 115 -4.13 15.22 15.53
N ILE A 116 -3.93 15.76 14.32
CA ILE A 116 -3.97 17.19 14.03
C ILE A 116 -4.51 17.34 12.61
N GLN A 117 -5.40 18.30 12.40
CA GLN A 117 -5.78 18.80 11.10
C GLN A 117 -5.70 20.31 11.08
N GLU A 118 -4.92 20.86 10.16
CA GLU A 118 -4.81 22.29 9.94
C GLU A 118 -5.54 22.67 8.65
N ILE A 119 -6.43 23.66 8.71
CA ILE A 119 -7.14 24.16 7.53
C ILE A 119 -7.03 25.70 7.48
N ASN A 120 -6.45 26.21 6.41
CA ASN A 120 -6.24 27.64 6.16
C ASN A 120 -5.57 28.38 7.34
N GLY A 121 -4.54 27.78 7.92
CA GLY A 121 -3.76 28.30 9.05
C GLY A 121 -4.37 28.05 10.42
N LYS A 122 -5.50 27.33 10.53
CA LYS A 122 -6.18 27.04 11.80
C LYS A 122 -6.05 25.57 12.16
N LEU A 123 -5.51 25.29 13.34
CA LEU A 123 -5.38 23.93 13.89
C LEU A 123 -6.70 23.45 14.49
N HIS A 124 -7.03 22.20 14.18
CA HIS A 124 -8.15 21.42 14.70
C HIS A 124 -7.57 20.12 15.28
N ASN A 125 -7.90 19.82 16.53
CA ASN A 125 -7.51 18.58 17.22
C ASN A 125 -8.75 17.75 17.52
#